data_AF-A0A973R6H1-F1
#
_entry.id   AF-A0A973R6H1-F1
#
_cell.length_a   1.000
_cell.length_b   1.000
_cell.length_c   1.000
_cell.angle_alpha   90.00
_cell.angle_beta   90.00
_cell.angle_gamma   90.00
#
_symmetry.space_group_name_H-M   'P 1'
#
loop_
_entity.id
_entity.type
_entity.pdbx_description
1 polymer ?
#
loop_
_entity_poly.entity_id
_entity_poly.type
_entity_poly.pdbx_seq_one_letter_code
_entity_poly.pdbx_strand_id
1 'polypeptide(L)' 'PWSATKSYVPGDVVSYNGHKYTSTWYSTGATPDAPQSWAVWTDNGAC' A
#
# COMPACT_ATOMS: atom_id res chain seq x y z
N PRO A 1 7.05 -4.68 -4.63
CA PRO A 1 6.56 -3.71 -5.64
C PRO A 1 5.02 -3.69 -5.63
N TRP A 2 4.41 -2.50 -5.51
CA TRP A 2 2.95 -2.35 -5.57
C TRP A 2 2.41 -2.58 -6.99
N SER A 3 1.15 -3.02 -7.12
CA SER A 3 0.48 -3.33 -8.39
C SER A 3 -1.02 -3.05 -8.30
N ALA A 4 -1.54 -2.24 -9.22
CA ALA A 4 -2.95 -1.84 -9.21
C ALA A 4 -3.94 -3.01 -9.46
N THR A 5 -3.49 -4.08 -10.09
CA THR A 5 -4.30 -5.25 -10.43
C THR A 5 -4.30 -6.33 -9.35
N LYS A 6 -3.48 -6.17 -8.30
CA LYS A 6 -3.41 -7.12 -7.18
C LYS A 6 -4.37 -6.65 -6.08
N SER A 7 -5.15 -7.59 -5.53
CA SER A 7 -5.89 -7.37 -4.29
C SER A 7 -4.92 -7.51 -3.12
N TYR A 8 -4.89 -6.50 -2.25
CA TYR A 8 -4.09 -6.47 -1.04
C TYR A 8 -4.99 -6.65 0.17
N VAL A 9 -4.53 -7.46 1.12
CA VAL A 9 -5.21 -7.74 2.38
C VAL A 9 -4.46 -7.06 3.53
N PRO A 10 -5.13 -6.80 4.66
CA PRO A 10 -4.45 -6.31 5.86
C PRO A 10 -3.26 -7.20 6.24
N GLY A 11 -2.06 -6.63 6.36
CA GLY A 11 -0.80 -7.31 6.62
C GLY A 11 0.10 -7.50 5.39
N ASP A 12 -0.39 -7.30 4.16
CA ASP A 12 0.47 -7.31 2.97
C ASP A 12 1.43 -6.11 2.99
N VAL A 13 2.71 -6.32 2.71
CA VAL A 13 3.70 -5.24 2.58
C VAL A 13 4.08 -5.06 1.12
N VAL A 14 3.98 -3.83 0.63
CA VAL A 14 4.40 -3.44 -0.72
C VAL A 14 5.49 -2.39 -0.66
N SER A 15 6.29 -2.34 -1.70
CA SER A 15 7.28 -1.28 -1.91
C SER A 15 6.83 -0.39 -3.07
N TYR A 16 6.75 0.92 -2.82
CA TYR A 16 6.36 1.93 -3.80
C TYR A 16 7.17 3.19 -3.58
N ASN A 17 7.70 3.79 -4.66
CA ASN A 17 8.47 5.03 -4.63
C ASN A 17 9.62 5.07 -3.60
N GLY A 18 10.32 3.93 -3.39
CA GLY A 18 11.42 3.83 -2.41
C GLY A 18 10.97 3.66 -0.95
N HIS A 19 9.66 3.62 -0.70
CA HIS A 19 9.08 3.43 0.62
C HIS A 19 8.36 2.08 0.72
N LYS A 20 8.21 1.58 1.96
CA LYS A 20 7.46 0.36 2.26
C LYS A 20 6.11 0.75 2.85
N TYR A 21 5.04 0.21 2.29
CA TYR A 21 3.68 0.41 2.75
C TYR A 21 3.08 -0.91 3.21
N THR A 22 2.50 -0.95 4.41
CA THR A 22 1.72 -2.07 4.91
C THR A 22 0.26 -1.81 4.65
N SER A 23 -0.41 -2.74 3.98
CA SER A 23 -1.84 -2.70 3.80
C SER A 23 -2.51 -2.95 5.15
N THR A 24 -3.41 -2.06 5.56
CA THR A 24 -4.24 -2.18 6.77
C THR A 24 -5.68 -2.54 6.45
N TRP A 25 -6.07 -2.45 5.18
CA TRP A 25 -7.44 -2.67 4.73
C TRP A 25 -7.47 -3.46 3.42
N TYR A 26 -8.51 -4.29 3.25
CA TYR A 26 -8.72 -5.00 1.99
C TYR A 26 -9.01 -4.00 0.87
N SER A 27 -8.11 -3.89 -0.09
CA SER A 27 -8.26 -2.99 -1.23
C SER A 27 -7.67 -3.60 -2.50
N THR A 28 -8.29 -3.30 -3.62
CA THR A 28 -7.79 -3.72 -4.94
C THR A 28 -7.50 -2.46 -5.72
N GLY A 29 -6.24 -2.26 -6.10
CA GLY A 29 -5.84 -1.11 -6.89
C GLY A 29 -5.67 0.22 -6.15
N ALA A 30 -5.68 0.22 -4.82
CA ALA A 30 -5.41 1.44 -4.05
C ALA A 30 -3.93 1.82 -4.16
N THR A 31 -3.61 2.96 -4.78
CA THR A 31 -2.24 3.47 -4.91
C THR A 31 -1.77 4.02 -3.56
N PRO A 32 -0.65 3.57 -2.98
CA PRO A 32 -0.20 4.01 -1.65
C PRO A 32 0.07 5.52 -1.57
N ASP A 33 0.45 6.15 -2.68
CA ASP A 33 0.69 7.60 -2.79
C ASP A 33 -0.61 8.42 -2.99
N ALA A 34 -1.77 7.77 -3.11
CA ALA A 34 -3.02 8.49 -3.29
C ALA A 34 -3.49 9.13 -1.97
N PRO A 35 -4.05 10.35 -1.99
CA PRO A 35 -4.54 11.03 -0.79
C PRO A 35 -5.75 10.35 -0.13
N GLN A 36 -6.36 9.36 -0.78
CA GLN A 36 -7.45 8.53 -0.26
C GLN A 36 -6.96 7.19 0.34
N SER A 37 -5.69 6.88 0.13
CA SER A 37 -5.07 5.60 0.50
C SER A 37 -4.41 5.61 1.88
N TRP A 38 -4.35 6.76 2.56
CA TRP A 38 -3.77 6.90 3.90
C TRP A 38 -4.37 5.94 4.94
N ALA A 39 -5.64 5.58 4.80
CA ALA A 39 -6.32 4.62 5.68
C ALA A 39 -6.08 3.16 5.27
N VAL A 40 -5.72 2.92 4.01
CA VAL A 40 -5.51 1.60 3.41
C VAL A 40 -4.05 1.16 3.50
N TRP A 41 -3.14 2.12 3.43
CA TRP A 41 -1.70 1.93 3.42
C TRP A 41 -1.06 2.72 4.55
N THR A 42 -0.34 2.00 5.41
CA THR A 42 0.52 2.57 6.43
C THR A 42 1.94 2.65 5.90
N ASP A 43 2.50 3.84 5.81
CA ASP A 43 3.93 4.04 5.51
C ASP A 43 4.79 3.47 6.66
N ASN A 44 5.69 2.55 6.34
CA ASN A 44 6.70 2.02 7.27
C ASN A 44 8.06 2.69 7.07
N GLY A 45 8.10 3.80 6.32
CA GLY A 45 9.32 4.51 5.97
C GLY A 45 10.03 4.00 4.72
N ALA A 46 11.16 4.66 4.44
CA ALA A 46 12.06 4.33 3.35
C ALA A 46 12.66 2.92 3.52
N CYS A 47 12.85 2.23 2.38
CA CYS A 47 13.22 0.82 2.37
C CYS A 47 14.64 0.53 2.85
#